data_AF-A0A4D7JUD5-F1
#
_entry.id   AF-A0A4D7JUD5-F1
#
_cell.length_a   1.000
_cell.length_b   1.000
_cell.length_c   1.000
_cell.angle_alpha   90.00
_cell.angle_beta   90.00
_cell.angle_gamma   90.00
#
_symmetry.space_group_name_H-M   'P 1'
#
loop_
_entity.id
_entity.type
_entity.pdbx_description
1 polymer ?
#
loop_
_entity_poly.entity_id
_entity_poly.type
_entity_poly.pdbx_seq_one_letter_code
_entity_poly.pdbx_strand_id
1 'polypeptide(L)'
;MKMNKFLLLFVSLLIFSGKTTIAQVSMEIYSGYSLSMNPEEQFGITGMIDSVAQNKPSKVPNGRGMNIGLKIEYRLNTTLSVAIDAKTQLFTGHEYFNDVSEYFNCDCNSFMIMGSYGSNKFYNNSYYISPLLKIYHPLNEQIEFAFSFGATMAFSKQYQRQSYSYYDFYFDTYENHEIKRSLTSKMNLGIKSGIELNYDLNDNLSLVSSISIINISFHYTEGQLLDRKIDGQKDNSANYEITESDIRQDFSQIGLNIGLQYIL
;
A
#
# COMPACT_ATOMS: atom_id res chain seq x y z
N MET A 1 7.64 25.63 17.18
CA MET A 1 6.49 25.97 16.30
C MET A 1 6.97 26.69 15.04
N LYS A 2 7.24 25.96 13.96
CA LYS A 2 7.67 26.52 12.65
C LYS A 2 6.64 26.26 11.52
N MET A 3 5.38 25.99 11.88
CA MET A 3 4.32 25.56 10.94
C MET A 3 3.41 26.70 10.45
N ASN A 4 3.61 27.94 10.90
CA ASN A 4 2.74 29.07 10.52
C ASN A 4 3.14 29.77 9.21
N LYS A 5 4.41 29.72 8.81
CA LYS A 5 4.88 30.45 7.61
C LYS A 5 4.39 29.80 6.32
N PHE A 6 4.34 28.47 6.28
CA PHE A 6 3.84 27.73 5.12
C PHE A 6 2.32 27.89 4.95
N LEU A 7 1.58 27.85 6.06
CA LEU A 7 0.13 28.07 6.06
C LEU A 7 -0.22 29.51 5.64
N LEU A 8 0.52 30.51 6.14
CA LEU A 8 0.38 31.90 5.69
C LEU A 8 0.75 32.09 4.23
N LEU A 9 1.78 31.39 3.72
CA LEU A 9 2.12 31.42 2.31
C LEU A 9 0.99 30.83 1.45
N PHE A 10 0.42 29.70 1.86
CA PHE A 10 -0.71 29.04 1.20
C PHE A 10 -1.96 29.93 1.19
N VAL A 11 -2.30 30.53 2.34
CA VAL A 11 -3.42 31.48 2.46
C VAL A 11 -3.17 32.73 1.64
N SER A 12 -1.93 33.25 1.60
CA SER A 12 -1.59 34.41 0.78
C SER A 12 -1.64 34.12 -0.73
N LEU A 13 -1.28 32.91 -1.16
CA LEU A 13 -1.43 32.45 -2.54
C LEU A 13 -2.91 32.31 -2.93
N LEU A 14 -3.75 31.82 -2.01
CA LEU A 14 -5.20 31.75 -2.20
C LEU A 14 -5.82 33.16 -2.33
N ILE A 15 -5.35 34.14 -1.56
CA ILE A 15 -5.87 35.52 -1.56
C ILE A 15 -5.36 36.35 -2.77
N PHE A 16 -4.16 36.07 -3.30
CA PHE A 16 -3.60 36.78 -4.46
C PHE A 16 -4.13 36.29 -5.83
N SER A 17 -4.97 35.26 -5.85
CA SER A 17 -5.68 34.79 -7.05
C SER A 17 -6.75 35.79 -7.55
N GLY A 18 -7.12 36.77 -6.73
CA GLY A 18 -8.04 37.83 -7.10
C GLY A 18 -7.39 38.86 -8.02
N LYS A 19 -7.52 38.69 -9.35
CA LYS A 19 -7.67 39.72 -10.41
C LYS A 19 -7.02 39.42 -11.77
N THR A 20 -6.54 38.20 -12.01
CA THR A 20 -6.24 37.74 -13.37
C THR A 20 -7.04 36.47 -13.66
N THR A 21 -7.95 36.59 -14.62
CA THR A 21 -8.92 35.60 -15.10
C THR A 21 -8.42 34.14 -15.07
N ILE A 22 -9.23 33.27 -14.44
CA ILE A 22 -9.18 31.79 -14.42
C ILE A 22 -8.18 31.18 -13.40
N ALA A 23 -8.12 31.75 -12.20
CA ALA A 23 -7.63 31.03 -11.02
C ALA A 23 -8.82 30.43 -10.27
N GLN A 24 -8.85 29.11 -10.08
CA GLN A 24 -9.96 28.40 -9.42
C GLN A 24 -9.40 27.39 -8.43
N VAL A 25 -10.04 27.27 -7.27
CA VAL A 25 -9.76 26.22 -6.29
C VAL A 25 -10.85 25.16 -6.44
N SER A 26 -10.48 23.89 -6.40
CA SER A 26 -11.47 22.82 -6.38
C SER A 26 -11.11 21.73 -5.38
N MET A 27 -12.15 21.02 -4.96
CA MET A 27 -12.06 19.90 -4.04
C MET A 27 -12.76 18.69 -4.63
N GLU A 28 -12.06 17.56 -4.69
CA GLU A 28 -12.58 16.30 -5.20
C GLU A 28 -12.59 15.24 -4.10
N ILE A 29 -13.73 14.60 -3.89
CA ILE A 29 -13.84 13.38 -3.09
C ILE A 29 -14.06 12.23 -4.04
N TYR A 30 -13.25 11.18 -3.91
CA TYR A 30 -13.32 10.02 -4.79
C TYR A 30 -13.17 8.71 -4.03
N SER A 31 -13.68 7.65 -4.65
CA SER A 31 -13.44 6.28 -4.25
C SER A 31 -13.07 5.47 -5.49
N GLY A 32 -12.28 4.43 -5.28
CA GLY A 32 -11.80 3.64 -6.39
C GLY A 32 -11.36 2.25 -6.01
N TYR A 33 -11.06 1.50 -7.05
CA TYR A 33 -10.46 0.19 -6.95
C TYR A 33 -9.00 0.25 -7.37
N SER A 34 -8.19 -0.60 -6.77
CA SER A 34 -6.76 -0.61 -6.99
C SER A 34 -6.19 -2.02 -7.09
N LEU A 35 -5.28 -2.17 -8.04
CA LEU A 35 -4.68 -3.42 -8.47
C LEU A 35 -3.16 -3.28 -8.40
N SER A 36 -2.50 -4.14 -7.63
CA SER A 36 -1.06 -4.31 -7.72
C SER A 36 -0.70 -5.00 -9.04
N MET A 37 0.37 -4.55 -9.68
CA MET A 37 0.89 -5.11 -10.92
C MET A 37 1.99 -6.14 -10.67
N ASN A 38 2.66 -6.09 -9.52
CA ASN A 38 3.77 -6.98 -9.19
C ASN A 38 3.36 -7.94 -8.07
N PRO A 39 3.67 -9.24 -8.19
CA PRO A 39 3.59 -10.16 -7.07
C PRO A 39 4.59 -9.73 -6.00
N GLU A 40 4.16 -9.73 -4.74
CA GLU A 40 5.01 -9.32 -3.63
C GLU A 40 5.89 -10.50 -3.23
N GLU A 41 7.21 -10.31 -3.12
CA GLU A 41 8.06 -11.31 -2.47
C GLU A 41 8.00 -11.09 -0.96
N GLN A 42 7.47 -12.06 -0.24
CA GLN A 42 7.39 -12.00 1.21
C GLN A 42 8.15 -13.17 1.83
N PHE A 43 8.95 -12.86 2.85
CA PHE A 43 9.65 -13.86 3.64
C PHE A 43 8.69 -14.47 4.67
N GLY A 44 8.26 -15.70 4.42
CA GLY A 44 7.60 -16.53 5.42
C GLY A 44 8.58 -17.55 6.00
N ILE A 45 8.43 -17.92 7.26
CA ILE A 45 9.13 -19.09 7.81
C ILE A 45 8.54 -20.32 7.09
N THR A 46 9.35 -20.99 6.27
CA THR A 46 8.93 -22.14 5.45
C THR A 46 9.41 -23.49 5.98
N GLY A 47 10.19 -23.50 7.04
CA GLY A 47 10.64 -24.71 7.72
C GLY A 47 11.57 -24.35 8.87
N MET A 48 11.83 -25.30 9.76
CA MET A 48 13.04 -25.28 10.56
C MET A 48 13.96 -26.37 10.03
N ILE A 49 15.27 -26.17 10.05
CA ILE A 49 16.26 -27.26 9.93
C ILE A 49 17.20 -27.08 11.12
N ASP A 50 17.39 -28.12 11.94
CA ASP A 50 18.25 -28.06 13.13
C ASP A 50 17.93 -26.89 14.08
N SER A 51 16.64 -26.65 14.34
CA SER A 51 16.15 -25.51 15.14
C SER A 51 16.38 -24.11 14.54
N VAL A 52 16.80 -24.02 13.27
CA VAL A 52 16.96 -22.74 12.55
C VAL A 52 15.79 -22.54 11.60
N ALA A 53 14.98 -21.50 11.83
CA ALA A 53 13.90 -21.10 10.94
C ALA A 53 14.44 -20.67 9.56
N GLN A 54 14.06 -21.39 8.51
CA GLN A 54 14.34 -21.01 7.13
C GLN A 54 13.26 -20.07 6.61
N ASN A 55 13.67 -18.85 6.26
CA ASN A 55 12.82 -17.89 5.55
C ASN A 55 12.94 -18.12 4.05
N LYS A 56 11.85 -18.44 3.36
CA LYS A 56 11.81 -18.39 1.89
C LYS A 56 10.94 -17.24 1.39
N PRO A 57 11.33 -16.63 0.26
CA PRO A 57 10.45 -15.72 -0.46
C PRO A 57 9.30 -16.52 -1.09
N SER A 58 8.07 -16.28 -0.64
CA SER A 58 6.84 -16.70 -1.31
C SER A 58 6.32 -15.53 -2.14
N LYS A 59 5.88 -15.81 -3.37
CA LYS A 59 5.22 -14.81 -4.23
C LYS A 59 3.76 -14.66 -3.81
N VAL A 60 3.40 -13.53 -3.24
CA VAL A 60 2.02 -13.18 -2.89
C VAL A 60 1.32 -12.65 -4.13
N PRO A 61 0.13 -13.16 -4.48
CA PRO A 61 -0.61 -12.69 -5.65
C PRO A 61 -0.98 -11.20 -5.51
N ASN A 62 -1.16 -10.55 -6.67
CA ASN A 62 -1.42 -9.12 -6.81
C ASN A 62 -2.43 -8.58 -5.77
N GLY A 63 -1.96 -7.68 -4.91
CA GLY A 63 -2.78 -6.89 -3.98
C GLY A 63 -4.00 -6.26 -4.69
N ARG A 64 -5.19 -6.51 -4.17
CA ARG A 64 -6.44 -5.87 -4.60
C ARG A 64 -6.94 -5.02 -3.45
N GLY A 65 -7.44 -3.82 -3.71
CA GLY A 65 -7.87 -2.94 -2.63
C GLY A 65 -8.78 -1.82 -3.05
N MET A 66 -9.57 -1.32 -2.12
CA MET A 66 -10.34 -0.11 -2.30
C MET A 66 -9.54 1.08 -1.82
N ASN A 67 -9.73 2.22 -2.48
CA ASN A 67 -9.16 3.48 -2.04
C ASN A 67 -10.28 4.52 -1.88
N ILE A 68 -10.06 5.44 -0.94
CA ILE A 68 -10.87 6.64 -0.73
C ILE A 68 -9.89 7.79 -0.60
N GLY A 69 -10.16 8.87 -1.32
CA GLY A 69 -9.26 10.01 -1.37
C GLY A 69 -9.98 11.36 -1.42
N LEU A 70 -9.19 12.37 -1.09
CA LEU A 70 -9.52 13.79 -1.16
C LEU A 70 -8.40 14.47 -1.94
N LYS A 71 -8.76 15.21 -2.99
CA LYS A 71 -7.83 16.01 -3.77
C LYS A 71 -8.23 17.47 -3.69
N ILE A 72 -7.25 18.32 -3.42
CA ILE A 72 -7.41 19.78 -3.46
C ILE A 72 -6.56 20.29 -4.61
N GLU A 73 -7.15 21.09 -5.47
CA GLU A 73 -6.52 21.57 -6.68
C GLU A 73 -6.62 23.10 -6.78
N TYR A 74 -5.57 23.71 -7.32
CA TYR A 74 -5.53 25.10 -7.71
C TYR A 74 -5.18 25.19 -9.20
N ARG A 75 -6.17 25.58 -10.00
CA ARG A 75 -6.05 25.81 -11.44
C ARG A 75 -5.43 27.18 -11.65
N LEU A 76 -4.25 27.20 -12.28
CA LEU A 76 -3.46 28.41 -12.53
C LEU A 76 -3.96 29.15 -13.77
N ASN A 77 -4.42 28.38 -14.76
CA ASN A 77 -5.00 28.87 -16.01
C ASN A 77 -5.85 27.75 -16.65
N THR A 78 -6.30 27.95 -17.90
CA THR A 78 -7.12 26.96 -18.61
C THR A 78 -6.45 25.62 -18.86
N THR A 79 -5.12 25.52 -18.79
CA THR A 79 -4.37 24.29 -19.14
C THR A 79 -3.57 23.71 -17.99
N LEU A 80 -3.26 24.46 -16.94
CA LEU A 80 -2.30 24.04 -15.90
C LEU A 80 -2.91 24.17 -14.51
N SER A 81 -2.69 23.16 -13.68
CA SER A 81 -3.03 23.19 -12.26
C SER A 81 -1.95 22.51 -11.41
N VAL A 82 -1.98 22.83 -10.12
CA VAL A 82 -1.27 22.10 -9.09
C VAL A 82 -2.29 21.49 -8.14
N ALA A 83 -2.08 20.24 -7.75
CA ALA A 83 -2.98 19.52 -6.86
C ALA A 83 -2.21 18.82 -5.73
N ILE A 84 -2.89 18.63 -4.61
CA ILE A 84 -2.47 17.74 -3.53
C ILE A 84 -3.53 16.67 -3.42
N ASP A 85 -3.14 15.43 -3.65
CA ASP A 85 -4.02 14.28 -3.55
C ASP A 85 -3.64 13.44 -2.33
N ALA A 86 -4.57 13.31 -1.38
CA ALA A 86 -4.41 12.50 -0.18
C ALA A 86 -5.39 11.33 -0.23
N LYS A 87 -4.88 10.10 -0.15
CA LYS A 87 -5.74 8.90 -0.18
C LYS A 87 -5.32 7.83 0.80
N THR A 88 -6.32 7.09 1.26
CA THR A 88 -6.14 5.84 1.98
C THR A 88 -6.39 4.67 1.04
N GLN A 89 -5.66 3.59 1.25
CA GLN A 89 -5.86 2.34 0.54
C GLN A 89 -5.92 1.20 1.53
N LEU A 90 -6.96 0.40 1.38
CA LEU A 90 -7.20 -0.81 2.15
C LEU A 90 -7.04 -1.99 1.19
N PHE A 91 -5.95 -2.73 1.32
CA PHE A 91 -5.77 -3.97 0.58
C PHE A 91 -6.59 -5.08 1.23
N THR A 92 -7.46 -5.72 0.44
CA THR A 92 -8.15 -6.95 0.85
C THR A 92 -7.14 -8.06 0.91
N GLY A 93 -7.09 -8.73 2.06
CA GLY A 93 -6.02 -9.65 2.35
C GLY A 93 -6.02 -10.91 1.49
N HIS A 94 -4.81 -11.37 1.18
CA HIS A 94 -4.56 -12.61 0.45
C HIS A 94 -4.25 -13.72 1.43
N GLU A 95 -4.96 -14.83 1.31
CA GLU A 95 -4.60 -16.10 1.94
C GLU A 95 -3.86 -16.93 0.90
N TYR A 96 -2.58 -17.20 1.12
CA TYR A 96 -1.86 -18.21 0.35
C TYR A 96 -1.60 -19.43 1.21
N PHE A 97 -1.72 -20.60 0.59
CA PHE A 97 -1.35 -21.87 1.18
C PHE A 97 0.05 -22.23 0.68
N ASN A 98 0.96 -22.48 1.60
CA ASN A 98 2.21 -23.17 1.26
C ASN A 98 1.87 -24.66 1.24
N ASP A 99 1.61 -25.20 0.05
CA ASP A 99 1.59 -26.64 -0.15
C ASP A 99 3.03 -27.15 -0.15
N VAL A 100 3.29 -28.04 0.82
CA VAL A 100 4.41 -28.99 0.95
C VAL A 100 5.49 -28.84 -0.13
N SER A 101 6.54 -28.06 0.15
CA SER A 101 7.82 -28.33 -0.51
C SER A 101 8.49 -29.44 0.27
N GLU A 102 8.37 -30.67 -0.23
CA GLU A 102 9.10 -31.85 0.23
C GLU A 102 10.59 -31.52 0.40
N TYR A 103 11.02 -31.28 1.65
CA TYR A 103 12.43 -31.25 2.00
C TYR A 103 12.84 -32.63 2.45
N PHE A 104 13.07 -33.52 1.47
CA PHE A 104 13.87 -34.71 1.68
C PHE A 104 15.33 -34.35 1.52
N ASN A 105 15.92 -33.70 2.53
CA ASN A 105 17.38 -33.70 2.65
C ASN A 105 17.78 -34.93 3.46
N CYS A 106 17.72 -36.10 2.83
CA CYS A 106 18.34 -37.32 3.35
C CYS A 106 19.85 -37.22 3.16
N ASP A 107 20.51 -36.39 3.97
CA ASP A 107 21.92 -36.62 4.24
C ASP A 107 22.00 -37.61 5.41
N CYS A 108 22.78 -38.68 5.27
CA CYS A 108 22.85 -39.78 6.25
C CYS A 108 23.35 -39.34 7.65
N ASN A 109 23.71 -38.07 7.81
CA ASN A 109 24.13 -37.43 9.05
C ASN A 109 23.11 -36.41 9.61
N SER A 110 21.99 -36.17 8.93
CA SER A 110 20.92 -35.25 9.35
C SER A 110 19.64 -36.05 9.61
N PHE A 111 19.16 -36.05 10.86
CA PHE A 111 18.14 -36.97 11.38
C PHE A 111 16.70 -36.44 11.33
N MET A 112 16.42 -35.32 10.67
CA MET A 112 15.12 -34.68 10.75
C MET A 112 14.49 -34.50 9.36
N ILE A 113 13.39 -35.23 9.10
CA ILE A 113 12.47 -34.96 7.99
C ILE A 113 11.42 -34.00 8.55
N MET A 114 11.27 -32.82 7.95
CA MET A 114 10.38 -31.78 8.46
C MET A 114 9.51 -31.23 7.33
N GLY A 115 8.20 -31.28 7.50
CA GLY A 115 7.24 -30.64 6.62
C GLY A 115 6.63 -29.42 7.31
N SER A 116 6.38 -28.35 6.55
CA SER A 116 5.49 -27.27 6.99
C SER A 116 4.30 -27.17 6.05
N TYR A 117 3.09 -27.21 6.61
CA TYR A 117 1.86 -26.86 5.93
C TYR A 117 1.32 -25.60 6.58
N GLY A 118 0.91 -24.61 5.81
CA GLY A 118 0.42 -23.39 6.43
C GLY A 118 -0.27 -22.43 5.50
N SER A 119 -1.00 -21.50 6.10
CA SER A 119 -1.54 -20.35 5.40
C SER A 119 -0.95 -19.05 5.93
N ASN A 120 -0.78 -18.09 5.03
CA ASN A 120 -0.38 -16.74 5.40
C ASN A 120 -1.44 -15.76 4.90
N LYS A 121 -1.90 -14.90 5.81
CA LYS A 121 -2.83 -13.79 5.54
C LYS A 121 -2.13 -12.46 5.70
N PHE A 122 -2.33 -11.57 4.74
CA PHE A 122 -1.76 -10.22 4.75
C PHE A 122 -2.86 -9.19 4.70
N TYR A 123 -2.73 -8.12 5.45
CA TYR A 123 -3.58 -6.95 5.32
C TYR A 123 -2.68 -5.73 5.30
N ASN A 124 -2.75 -4.95 4.24
CA ASN A 124 -1.94 -3.74 4.12
C ASN A 124 -2.87 -2.52 4.11
N ASN A 125 -2.59 -1.59 5.02
CA ASN A 125 -3.21 -0.28 5.04
C ASN A 125 -2.14 0.76 4.70
N SER A 126 -2.37 1.48 3.61
CA SER A 126 -1.44 2.50 3.12
C SER A 126 -2.10 3.86 3.03
N TYR A 127 -1.36 4.89 3.38
CA TYR A 127 -1.74 6.28 3.23
C TYR A 127 -0.77 6.97 2.27
N TYR A 128 -1.32 7.72 1.32
CA TYR A 128 -0.56 8.39 0.27
C TYR A 128 -0.86 9.89 0.27
N ILE A 129 0.19 10.69 0.08
CA ILE A 129 0.09 12.12 -0.23
C ILE A 129 0.90 12.38 -1.50
N SER A 130 0.26 12.90 -2.53
CA SER A 130 0.87 13.16 -3.83
C SER A 130 0.69 14.63 -4.23
N PRO A 131 1.74 15.46 -4.19
CA PRO A 131 1.75 16.70 -4.95
C PRO A 131 1.82 16.39 -6.45
N LEU A 132 0.89 16.96 -7.23
CA LEU A 132 0.72 16.68 -8.64
C LEU A 132 0.70 17.98 -9.44
N LEU A 133 1.29 17.94 -10.63
CA LEU A 133 1.02 18.88 -11.70
C LEU A 133 -0.05 18.25 -12.60
N LYS A 134 -1.08 19.00 -12.99
CA LYS A 134 -2.06 18.53 -13.97
C LYS A 134 -2.11 19.46 -15.18
N ILE A 135 -2.24 18.84 -16.35
CA ILE A 135 -2.39 19.51 -17.64
C ILE A 135 -3.75 19.17 -18.21
N TYR A 136 -4.58 20.19 -18.43
CA TYR A 136 -5.93 20.09 -18.97
C TYR A 136 -5.95 20.29 -20.48
N HIS A 137 -6.84 19.54 -21.13
CA HIS A 137 -7.18 19.69 -22.53
C HIS A 137 -8.70 19.56 -22.69
N PRO A 138 -9.40 20.63 -23.10
CA PRO A 138 -10.84 20.57 -23.32
C PRO A 138 -11.13 19.69 -24.54
N LEU A 139 -12.02 18.71 -24.38
CA LEU A 139 -12.51 17.89 -25.50
C LEU A 139 -13.77 18.52 -26.12
N ASN A 140 -14.62 19.14 -25.29
CA ASN A 140 -15.76 19.96 -25.69
C ASN A 140 -16.14 20.92 -24.54
N GLU A 141 -17.31 21.55 -24.61
CA GLU A 141 -17.81 22.51 -23.61
C GLU A 141 -18.12 21.88 -22.24
N GLN A 142 -18.31 20.56 -22.14
CA GLN A 142 -18.69 19.86 -20.91
C GLN A 142 -17.67 18.81 -20.46
N ILE A 143 -16.70 18.45 -21.29
CA ILE A 143 -15.75 17.37 -21.04
C ILE A 143 -14.33 17.90 -21.17
N GLU A 144 -13.56 17.73 -20.10
CA GLU A 144 -12.13 18.00 -20.09
C GLU A 144 -11.34 16.72 -19.81
N PHE A 145 -10.27 16.55 -20.56
CA PHE A 145 -9.25 15.55 -20.30
C PHE A 145 -8.14 16.19 -19.46
N ALA A 146 -7.60 15.48 -18.48
CA ALA A 146 -6.43 15.93 -17.74
C ALA A 146 -5.38 14.83 -17.61
N PHE A 147 -4.12 15.19 -17.82
CA PHE A 147 -2.97 14.36 -17.46
C PHE A 147 -2.38 14.86 -16.15
N SER A 148 -2.06 13.97 -15.22
CA SER A 148 -1.42 14.32 -13.95
C SER A 148 -0.11 13.57 -13.75
N PHE A 149 0.87 14.24 -13.15
CA PHE A 149 2.17 13.64 -12.80
C PHE A 149 2.77 14.32 -11.58
N GLY A 150 3.42 13.55 -10.71
CA GLY A 150 4.16 14.10 -9.59
C GLY A 150 4.79 13.05 -8.68
N ALA A 151 5.40 13.52 -7.59
CA ALA A 151 5.92 12.66 -6.55
C ALA A 151 4.79 12.11 -5.68
N THR A 152 5.01 10.97 -5.04
CA THR A 152 4.09 10.44 -4.03
C THR A 152 4.86 10.00 -2.80
N MET A 153 4.33 10.37 -1.64
CA MET A 153 4.80 9.91 -0.33
C MET A 153 3.81 8.85 0.15
N ALA A 154 4.32 7.71 0.61
CA ALA A 154 3.47 6.67 1.19
C ALA A 154 3.97 6.20 2.55
N PHE A 155 3.00 5.91 3.40
CA PHE A 155 3.16 5.31 4.72
C PHE A 155 2.33 4.05 4.73
N SER A 156 2.92 2.90 5.05
CA SER A 156 2.22 1.62 5.05
C SER A 156 2.41 0.89 6.37
N LYS A 157 1.32 0.29 6.83
CA LYS A 157 1.31 -0.69 7.91
C LYS A 157 0.71 -2.00 7.39
N GLN A 158 1.51 -3.05 7.44
CA GLN A 158 1.12 -4.39 7.05
C GLN A 158 0.91 -5.25 8.28
N TYR A 159 -0.18 -6.02 8.31
CA TYR A 159 -0.45 -7.05 9.29
C TYR A 159 -0.32 -8.41 8.60
N GLN A 160 0.48 -9.28 9.20
CA GLN A 160 0.68 -10.65 8.74
C GLN A 160 0.17 -11.61 9.81
N ARG A 161 -0.61 -12.60 9.39
CA ARG A 161 -0.97 -13.77 10.20
C ARG A 161 -0.49 -15.00 9.47
N GLN A 162 0.47 -15.67 10.06
CA GLN A 162 1.01 -16.93 9.58
C GLN A 162 0.50 -18.05 10.49
N SER A 163 -0.14 -19.06 9.90
CA SER A 163 -0.49 -20.31 10.56
C SER A 163 0.28 -21.41 9.88
N TYR A 164 1.05 -22.19 10.62
CA TYR A 164 1.73 -23.35 10.07
C TYR A 164 1.76 -24.49 11.07
N SER A 165 1.92 -25.68 10.53
CA SER A 165 2.01 -26.90 11.31
C SER A 165 3.35 -27.53 11.09
N TYR A 166 3.97 -27.90 12.20
CA TYR A 166 5.22 -28.62 12.27
C TYR A 166 4.91 -30.10 12.55
N TYR A 167 5.53 -30.99 11.78
CA TYR A 167 5.44 -32.43 12.03
C TYR A 167 6.84 -33.03 12.16
N ASP A 168 7.07 -33.70 13.28
CA ASP A 168 8.29 -34.45 13.57
C ASP A 168 8.02 -35.94 13.33
N PHE A 169 8.57 -36.47 12.24
CA PHE A 169 8.41 -37.88 11.85
C PHE A 169 9.10 -38.85 12.83
N TYR A 170 10.10 -38.41 13.61
CA TYR A 170 10.84 -39.28 14.52
C TYR A 170 10.06 -39.54 15.81
N PHE A 171 9.44 -38.48 16.35
CA PHE A 171 8.65 -38.56 17.58
C PHE A 171 7.14 -38.76 17.33
N ASP A 172 6.71 -38.75 16.07
CA ASP A 172 5.30 -38.72 15.67
C ASP A 172 4.52 -37.62 16.40
N THR A 173 5.13 -36.43 16.45
CA THR A 173 4.57 -35.25 17.12
C THR A 173 4.20 -34.18 16.12
N TYR A 174 3.15 -33.44 16.45
CA TYR A 174 2.61 -32.38 15.63
C TYR A 174 2.38 -31.14 16.47
N GLU A 175 2.91 -30.01 16.02
CA GLU A 175 2.75 -28.72 16.69
C GLU A 175 2.15 -27.70 15.73
N ASN A 176 1.08 -27.03 16.15
CA ASN A 176 0.49 -25.93 15.40
C ASN A 176 1.03 -24.61 15.90
N HIS A 177 1.60 -23.84 14.98
CA HIS A 177 2.13 -22.52 15.26
C HIS A 177 1.24 -21.47 14.60
N GLU A 178 0.84 -20.47 15.38
CA GLU A 178 0.20 -19.26 14.87
C GLU A 178 1.05 -18.05 15.26
N ILE A 179 1.44 -17.25 14.27
CA ILE A 179 2.26 -16.06 14.44
C ILE A 179 1.53 -14.87 13.83
N LYS A 180 1.32 -13.81 14.64
CA LYS A 180 0.80 -12.53 14.17
C LYS A 180 1.87 -11.46 14.29
N ARG A 181 2.10 -10.72 13.21
CA ARG A 181 3.10 -9.64 13.14
C ARG A 181 2.50 -8.40 12.51
N SER A 182 3.01 -7.24 12.90
CA SER A 182 2.82 -6.01 12.14
C SER A 182 4.15 -5.44 11.68
N LEU A 183 4.24 -5.10 10.40
CA LEU A 183 5.36 -4.40 9.80
C LEU A 183 4.93 -2.96 9.52
N THR A 184 5.76 -2.00 9.90
CA THR A 184 5.51 -0.58 9.64
C THR A 184 6.65 -0.03 8.80
N SER A 185 6.28 0.75 7.79
CA SER A 185 7.22 1.49 6.97
C SER A 185 7.21 2.97 7.37
N LYS A 186 8.38 3.61 7.27
CA LYS A 186 8.50 5.07 7.32
C LYS A 186 7.95 5.69 6.03
N MET A 187 8.24 6.96 5.80
CA MET A 187 7.91 7.63 4.54
C MET A 187 8.67 6.99 3.38
N ASN A 188 7.93 6.46 2.41
CA ASN A 188 8.46 5.96 1.15
C ASN A 188 8.17 6.97 0.05
N LEU A 189 9.07 7.10 -0.91
CA LEU A 189 8.93 8.01 -2.03
C LEU A 189 8.75 7.22 -3.32
N GLY A 190 7.91 7.76 -4.19
CA GLY A 190 7.62 7.19 -5.49
C GLY A 190 7.13 8.24 -6.47
N ILE A 191 6.59 7.75 -7.57
CA ILE A 191 6.02 8.57 -8.64
C ILE A 191 4.57 8.17 -8.83
N LYS A 192 3.73 9.17 -9.05
CA LYS A 192 2.33 9.01 -9.45
C LYS A 192 2.11 9.69 -10.79
N SER A 193 1.42 9.00 -11.68
CA SER A 193 0.89 9.56 -12.91
C SER A 193 -0.56 9.16 -13.08
N GLY A 194 -1.30 9.88 -13.93
CA GLY A 194 -2.68 9.53 -14.19
C GLY A 194 -3.30 10.31 -15.33
N ILE A 195 -4.46 9.81 -15.72
CA ILE A 195 -5.34 10.42 -16.71
C ILE A 195 -6.72 10.55 -16.06
N GLU A 196 -7.36 11.69 -16.27
CA GLU A 196 -8.66 12.03 -15.71
C GLU A 196 -9.57 12.55 -16.81
N LEU A 197 -10.85 12.21 -16.71
CA LEU A 197 -11.93 12.79 -17.49
C LEU A 197 -12.87 13.49 -16.52
N ASN A 198 -13.05 14.78 -16.73
CA ASN A 198 -13.96 15.62 -15.96
C ASN A 198 -15.17 15.91 -16.83
N TYR A 199 -16.36 15.65 -16.29
CA TYR A 199 -17.63 15.96 -16.93
C TYR A 199 -18.38 17.00 -16.09
N ASP A 200 -18.56 18.19 -16.63
CA ASP A 200 -19.22 19.29 -15.95
C ASP A 200 -20.72 19.06 -15.88
N LEU A 201 -21.23 18.85 -14.66
CA LEU A 201 -22.66 18.72 -14.39
C LEU A 201 -23.33 20.09 -14.31
N ASN A 202 -22.59 21.09 -13.83
CA ASN A 202 -22.92 22.50 -13.80
C ASN A 202 -21.65 23.33 -13.56
N ASP A 203 -21.80 24.65 -13.47
CA ASP A 203 -20.69 25.61 -13.31
C ASP A 203 -19.76 25.34 -12.10
N ASN A 204 -20.24 24.63 -11.07
CA ASN A 204 -19.50 24.40 -9.83
C ASN A 204 -19.28 22.92 -9.50
N LEU A 205 -19.80 21.98 -10.30
CA LEU A 205 -19.77 20.55 -9.97
C LEU A 205 -19.44 19.72 -11.20
N SER A 206 -18.46 18.85 -11.06
CA SER A 206 -18.03 17.94 -12.12
C SER A 206 -17.93 16.50 -11.61
N LEU A 207 -18.28 15.56 -12.46
CA LEU A 207 -18.01 14.14 -12.25
C LEU A 207 -16.60 13.82 -12.76
N VAL A 208 -15.76 13.23 -11.92
CA VAL A 208 -14.38 12.88 -12.26
C VAL A 208 -14.25 11.37 -12.36
N SER A 209 -13.70 10.90 -13.48
CA SER A 209 -13.26 9.51 -13.64
C SER A 209 -11.77 9.50 -13.92
N SER A 210 -11.00 8.68 -13.19
CA SER A 210 -9.55 8.67 -13.32
C SER A 210 -8.94 7.27 -13.34
N ILE A 211 -7.87 7.15 -14.13
CA ILE A 211 -6.95 6.03 -14.11
C ILE A 211 -5.60 6.58 -13.64
N SER A 212 -5.06 5.99 -12.59
CA SER A 212 -3.78 6.41 -12.00
C SER A 212 -2.83 5.24 -11.87
N ILE A 213 -1.54 5.52 -12.03
CA ILE A 213 -0.47 4.58 -11.79
C ILE A 213 0.39 5.14 -10.66
N ILE A 214 0.69 4.31 -9.67
CA ILE A 214 1.60 4.63 -8.57
C ILE A 214 2.72 3.60 -8.59
N ASN A 215 3.95 4.08 -8.63
CA ASN A 215 5.14 3.25 -8.48
C ASN A 215 5.91 3.72 -7.25
N ILE A 216 6.06 2.84 -6.26
CA ILE A 216 6.69 3.13 -4.99
C ILE A 216 7.38 1.88 -4.44
N SER A 217 8.53 2.05 -3.79
CA SER A 217 9.19 0.96 -3.07
C SER A 217 8.99 1.14 -1.57
N PHE A 218 8.26 0.23 -0.94
CA PHE A 218 8.10 0.19 0.50
C PHE A 218 9.32 -0.44 1.15
N HIS A 219 9.88 0.23 2.15
CA HIS A 219 10.91 -0.28 3.03
C HIS A 219 10.30 -0.38 4.43
N TYR A 220 10.03 -1.60 4.89
CA TYR A 220 9.58 -1.81 6.26
C TYR A 220 10.77 -1.67 7.20
N THR A 221 10.66 -0.73 8.12
CA THR A 221 11.76 -0.38 9.03
C THR A 221 11.55 -0.91 10.43
N GLU A 222 10.33 -1.32 10.76
CA GLU A 222 9.95 -1.77 12.10
C GLU A 222 9.03 -2.99 11.99
N GLY A 223 9.32 -4.02 12.77
CA GLY A 223 8.50 -5.23 12.89
C GLY A 223 8.16 -5.55 14.34
N GLN A 224 6.88 -5.76 14.62
CA GLN A 224 6.39 -6.11 15.95
C GLN A 224 5.68 -7.47 15.90
N LEU A 225 6.07 -8.38 16.80
CA LEU A 225 5.30 -9.59 17.08
C LEU A 225 4.08 -9.20 17.94
N LEU A 226 2.87 -9.50 17.45
CA LEU A 226 1.62 -9.19 18.13
C LEU A 226 1.10 -10.35 18.97
N ASP A 227 1.30 -11.58 18.49
CA ASP A 227 0.80 -12.80 19.13
C ASP A 227 1.60 -14.00 18.62
N ARG A 228 1.87 -14.96 19.49
CA ARG A 228 2.40 -16.28 19.13
C ARG A 228 1.68 -17.34 19.92
N LYS A 229 1.23 -18.39 19.22
CA LYS A 229 0.61 -19.56 19.83
C LYS A 229 1.27 -20.83 19.35
N ILE A 230 1.45 -21.78 20.26
CA ILE A 230 1.88 -23.15 19.99
C ILE A 230 0.78 -24.05 20.56
N ASP A 231 0.16 -24.85 19.69
CA ASP A 231 -0.99 -25.71 20.01
C ASP A 231 -2.11 -24.97 20.75
N GLY A 232 -2.39 -23.75 20.31
CA GLY A 232 -3.41 -22.87 20.87
C GLY A 232 -3.04 -22.21 22.19
N GLN A 233 -1.91 -22.59 22.81
CA GLN A 233 -1.41 -21.95 24.02
C GLN A 233 -0.56 -20.73 23.67
N LYS A 234 -0.79 -19.63 24.39
CA LYS A 234 -0.03 -18.40 24.19
C LYS A 234 1.41 -18.59 24.66
N ASP A 235 2.35 -18.37 23.76
CA ASP A 235 3.77 -18.37 24.09
C ASP A 235 4.18 -16.97 24.56
N ASN A 236 4.39 -16.82 25.87
CA ASN A 236 4.82 -15.55 26.47
C ASN A 236 6.36 -15.39 26.48
N SER A 237 7.12 -16.36 25.95
CA SER A 237 8.59 -16.33 25.99
C SER A 237 9.23 -15.43 24.93
N ALA A 238 8.44 -14.88 24.01
CA ALA A 238 8.91 -14.17 22.83
C ALA A 238 8.68 -12.65 22.90
N ASN A 239 9.56 -11.92 23.59
CA ASN A 239 9.83 -10.51 23.27
C ASN A 239 10.94 -10.45 22.21
N TYR A 240 10.65 -10.92 21.00
CA TYR A 240 11.54 -10.71 19.88
C TYR A 240 11.21 -9.34 19.27
N GLU A 241 12.06 -8.35 19.54
CA GLU A 241 12.26 -7.27 18.57
C GLU A 241 12.78 -7.93 17.30
N ILE A 242 11.99 -7.88 16.23
CA ILE A 242 12.47 -8.29 14.92
C ILE A 242 13.44 -7.18 14.50
N THR A 243 14.73 -7.44 14.69
CA THR A 243 15.82 -6.64 14.12
C THR A 243 15.60 -6.51 12.61
N GLU A 244 15.78 -5.29 12.10
CA GLU A 244 15.74 -4.87 10.69
C GLU A 244 16.05 -6.04 9.74
N SER A 245 15.03 -6.74 9.28
CA SER A 245 15.15 -7.43 8.01
C SER A 245 14.73 -6.43 6.97
N ASP A 246 15.65 -6.08 6.06
CA ASP A 246 15.46 -5.22 4.89
C ASP A 246 14.37 -5.81 3.95
N ILE A 247 13.12 -5.83 4.39
CA ILE A 247 11.99 -6.24 3.58
C ILE A 247 11.67 -5.03 2.70
N ARG A 248 12.33 -5.00 1.56
CA ARG A 248 12.01 -4.10 0.46
C ARG A 248 10.93 -4.73 -0.39
N GLN A 249 9.86 -3.98 -0.59
CA GLN A 249 8.74 -4.38 -1.42
C GLN A 249 8.54 -3.33 -2.51
N ASP A 250 8.92 -3.66 -3.74
CA ASP A 250 8.64 -2.81 -4.90
C ASP A 250 7.17 -2.95 -5.30
N PHE A 251 6.44 -1.85 -5.20
CA PHE A 251 4.99 -1.81 -5.31
C PHE A 251 4.56 -0.93 -6.47
N SER A 252 3.93 -1.54 -7.49
CA SER A 252 3.35 -0.85 -8.63
C SER A 252 1.85 -1.09 -8.64
N GLN A 253 1.06 -0.02 -8.76
CA GLN A 253 -0.39 -0.08 -8.67
C GLN A 253 -1.06 0.69 -9.79
N ILE A 254 -2.15 0.12 -10.30
CA ILE A 254 -3.14 0.82 -11.12
C ILE A 254 -4.37 1.10 -10.23
N GLY A 255 -4.84 2.34 -10.20
CA GLY A 255 -6.06 2.77 -9.53
C GLY A 255 -7.08 3.26 -10.54
N LEU A 256 -8.32 2.79 -10.42
CA LEU A 256 -9.50 3.23 -11.18
C LEU A 256 -10.43 3.94 -10.19
N ASN A 257 -10.66 5.24 -10.35
CA ASN A 257 -11.40 6.02 -9.38
C ASN A 257 -12.54 6.80 -10.03
N ILE A 258 -13.60 7.01 -9.26
CA ILE A 258 -14.72 7.89 -9.61
C ILE A 258 -14.97 8.84 -8.43
N GLY A 259 -15.22 10.10 -8.73
CA GLY A 259 -15.36 11.14 -7.72
C GLY A 259 -16.24 12.29 -8.17
N LEU A 260 -16.51 13.17 -7.21
CA LEU A 260 -17.20 14.43 -7.43
C LEU A 260 -16.23 15.56 -7.09
N GLN A 261 -16.07 16.48 -8.03
CA GLN A 261 -15.27 17.69 -7.87
C GLN A 261 -16.17 18.89 -7.74
N TYR A 262 -15.94 19.69 -6.70
CA TYR A 262 -16.62 20.96 -6.47
C TYR A 262 -15.64 22.11 -6.69
N ILE A 263 -16.04 23.09 -7.51
CA ILE A 263 -15.27 24.30 -7.82
C ILE A 263 -15.74 25.41 -6.86
N LEU A 264 -14.78 26.03 -6.17
CA LEU A 264 -14.98 27.06 -5.14
C LEU A 264 -14.89 28.48 -5.72
#